data_AF-A0AAV7NHL1-F1
#
_entry.id   AF-A0AAV7NHL1-F1
#
_cell.length_a   1.000
_cell.length_b   1.000
_cell.length_c   1.000
_cell.angle_alpha   90.00
_cell.angle_beta   90.00
_cell.angle_gamma   90.00
#
_symmetry.space_group_name_H-M   'P 1'
#
loop_
_entity.id
_entity.type
_entity.pdbx_description
1 polymer ?
#
loop_
_entity_poly.entity_id
_entity_poly.type
_entity_poly.pdbx_seq_one_letter_code
_entity_poly.pdbx_strand_id
1 'polypeptide(L)'
;MVHNHEQAQKYSRKAKIANKQLQSSIKRVVKACHDISKRITTMETHNDALETEVKAVSKQSAVQELQISDIQCKLEDAENRQRCNNLRILGIAEVLEGQDTTAYIVSLFKRAFTDLVGWNYEIEIQRAHRFPLFKKKLRVGVNGGQS
;
A
#
# COMPACT_ATOMS: atom_id res chain seq x y z
N MET A 1 -71.95 50.70 25.96
CA MET A 1 -71.35 49.55 26.69
C MET A 1 -71.33 48.26 25.86
N VAL A 2 -72.41 47.90 25.14
CA VAL A 2 -72.51 46.64 24.38
C VAL A 2 -71.41 46.45 23.30
N HIS A 3 -71.07 47.50 22.56
CA HIS A 3 -70.07 47.44 21.49
C HIS A 3 -68.64 47.12 21.99
N ASN A 4 -68.26 47.61 23.17
CA ASN A 4 -66.97 47.29 23.80
C ASN A 4 -66.90 45.83 24.27
N HIS A 5 -68.03 45.27 24.74
CA HIS A 5 -68.10 43.88 25.16
C HIS A 5 -67.92 42.92 23.97
N GLU A 6 -68.54 43.24 22.83
CA GLU A 6 -68.43 42.45 21.60
C GLU A 6 -67.00 42.45 21.02
N GLN A 7 -66.34 43.61 21.02
CA GLN A 7 -64.93 43.71 20.62
C GLN A 7 -64.02 42.90 21.54
N ALA A 8 -64.20 43.00 22.87
CA ALA A 8 -63.42 42.22 23.84
C ALA A 8 -63.58 40.70 23.63
N GLN A 9 -64.79 40.22 23.34
CA GLN A 9 -65.02 38.82 23.02
C GLN A 9 -64.31 38.40 21.71
N LYS A 10 -64.33 39.25 20.68
CA LYS A 10 -63.65 38.99 19.40
C LYS A 10 -62.14 38.89 19.57
N TYR A 11 -61.53 39.79 20.34
CA TYR A 11 -60.10 39.74 20.66
C TYR A 11 -59.73 38.51 21.49
N SER A 12 -60.54 38.15 22.49
CA SER A 12 -60.35 36.93 23.30
C SER A 12 -60.37 35.66 22.43
N ARG A 13 -61.30 35.57 21.46
CA ARG A 13 -61.34 34.44 20.51
C ARG A 13 -60.12 34.39 19.60
N LYS A 14 -59.70 35.52 19.03
CA LYS A 14 -58.47 35.61 18.21
C LYS A 14 -57.24 35.17 19.00
N ALA A 15 -57.10 35.64 20.24
CA ALA A 15 -55.99 35.26 21.12
C ALA A 15 -55.99 33.76 21.43
N LYS A 16 -57.15 33.14 21.68
CA LYS A 16 -57.26 31.69 21.90
C LYS A 16 -56.84 30.88 20.66
N ILE A 17 -57.22 31.32 19.47
CA ILE A 17 -56.84 30.66 18.21
C ILE A 17 -55.32 30.76 17.99
N ALA A 18 -54.76 31.97 18.13
CA ALA A 18 -53.33 32.20 18.00
C ALA A 18 -52.53 31.37 19.01
N ASN A 19 -52.99 31.28 20.27
CA ASN A 19 -52.33 30.49 21.30
C ASN A 19 -52.40 28.98 20.98
N LYS A 20 -53.52 28.47 20.46
CA LYS A 20 -53.62 27.08 19.97
C LYS A 20 -52.65 26.81 18.81
N GLN A 21 -52.54 27.73 17.86
CA GLN A 21 -51.58 27.61 16.75
C GLN A 21 -50.14 27.63 17.26
N LEU A 22 -49.80 28.54 18.16
CA LEU A 22 -48.48 28.61 18.80
C LEU A 22 -48.13 27.29 19.49
N GLN A 23 -49.04 26.76 20.31
CA GLN A 23 -48.88 25.47 20.98
C GLN A 23 -48.67 24.32 19.99
N SER A 24 -49.39 24.32 18.86
CA SER A 24 -49.18 23.31 17.81
C SER A 24 -47.78 23.41 17.19
N SER A 25 -47.30 24.64 16.92
CA SER A 25 -45.97 24.87 16.35
C SER A 25 -44.87 24.49 17.32
N ILE A 26 -45.01 24.83 18.60
CA ILE A 26 -44.07 24.43 19.66
C ILE A 26 -43.99 22.90 19.73
N LYS A 27 -45.12 22.19 19.72
CA LYS A 27 -45.13 20.72 19.71
C LYS A 27 -44.39 20.13 18.50
N ARG A 28 -44.56 20.73 17.31
CA ARG A 28 -43.83 20.29 16.10
C ARG A 28 -42.32 20.51 16.23
N VAL A 29 -41.91 21.68 16.73
CA VAL A 29 -40.48 21.99 16.95
C VAL A 29 -39.87 21.05 17.99
N VAL A 30 -40.54 20.84 19.14
CA VAL A 30 -40.06 19.90 20.17
C VAL A 30 -39.89 18.49 19.61
N LYS A 31 -40.84 18.01 18.80
CA LYS A 31 -40.72 16.72 18.15
C LYS A 31 -39.52 16.68 17.20
N ALA A 32 -39.35 17.69 16.36
CA ALA A 32 -38.22 17.77 15.44
C ALA A 32 -36.88 17.81 16.17
N CYS A 33 -36.77 18.58 17.26
CA CYS A 33 -35.58 18.62 18.11
C CYS A 33 -35.27 17.24 18.72
N HIS A 34 -36.29 16.53 19.19
CA HIS A 34 -36.13 15.18 19.73
C HIS A 34 -35.65 14.18 18.68
N ASP A 35 -36.23 14.23 17.49
CA ASP A 35 -35.84 13.35 16.38
C ASP A 35 -34.40 13.65 15.90
N ILE A 36 -34.01 14.93 15.87
CA ILE A 36 -32.63 15.34 15.58
C ILE A 36 -31.68 14.84 16.67
N SER A 37 -32.03 15.01 17.94
CA SER A 37 -31.19 14.55 19.06
C SER A 37 -30.92 13.05 19.00
N LYS A 38 -31.94 12.23 18.67
CA LYS A 38 -31.77 10.78 18.46
C LYS A 38 -30.82 10.44 17.32
N ARG A 39 -30.94 11.16 16.20
CA ARG A 39 -30.07 10.97 15.03
C ARG A 39 -28.62 11.34 15.36
N ILE A 40 -28.41 12.42 16.10
CA ILE A 40 -27.08 12.84 16.57
C ILE A 40 -26.47 11.75 17.43
N THR A 41 -27.18 11.25 18.45
CA THR A 41 -26.66 10.16 19.30
C THR A 41 -26.33 8.90 18.50
N THR A 42 -27.15 8.56 17.50
CA THR A 42 -26.86 7.42 16.62
C THR A 42 -25.58 7.66 15.81
N MET A 43 -25.41 8.86 15.26
CA MET A 43 -24.21 9.24 14.51
C MET A 43 -22.96 9.24 15.39
N GLU A 44 -23.05 9.73 16.62
CA GLU A 44 -21.95 9.73 17.59
C GLU A 44 -21.50 8.29 17.89
N THR A 45 -22.44 7.40 18.22
CA THR A 45 -22.11 5.98 18.48
C THR A 45 -21.48 5.28 17.26
N HIS A 46 -21.95 5.60 16.06
CA HIS A 46 -21.37 5.07 14.83
C HIS A 46 -19.96 5.63 14.58
N ASN A 47 -19.73 6.90 14.86
CA ASN A 47 -18.42 7.54 14.73
C ASN A 47 -17.41 6.92 15.72
N ASP A 48 -17.80 6.68 16.97
CA ASP A 48 -16.94 6.03 17.96
C ASP A 48 -16.53 4.60 17.54
N ALA A 49 -17.46 3.86 16.94
CA ALA A 49 -17.19 2.53 16.40
C ALA A 49 -16.20 2.58 15.22
N LEU A 50 -16.43 3.50 14.27
CA LEU A 50 -15.52 3.70 13.13
C LEU A 50 -14.13 4.13 13.58
N GLU A 51 -14.02 5.05 14.53
CA GLU A 51 -12.72 5.48 15.06
C GLU A 51 -11.94 4.32 15.70
N THR A 52 -12.65 3.43 16.39
CA THR A 52 -12.06 2.23 16.99
C THR A 52 -11.56 1.27 15.90
N GLU A 53 -12.35 1.05 14.86
CA GLU A 53 -12.00 0.18 13.73
C GLU A 53 -10.80 0.74 12.94
N VAL A 54 -10.80 2.04 12.63
CA VAL A 54 -9.68 2.69 11.93
C VAL A 54 -8.38 2.56 12.72
N LYS A 55 -8.42 2.73 14.05
CA LYS A 55 -7.24 2.53 14.91
C LYS A 55 -6.75 1.08 14.87
N ALA A 56 -7.66 0.10 14.89
CA ALA A 56 -7.30 -1.31 14.82
C ALA A 56 -6.66 -1.67 13.47
N VAL A 57 -7.27 -1.24 12.37
CA VAL A 57 -6.76 -1.46 11.00
C VAL A 57 -5.40 -0.80 10.81
N SER A 58 -5.23 0.45 11.27
CA SER A 58 -3.96 1.18 11.18
C SER A 58 -2.84 0.44 11.94
N LYS A 59 -3.13 -0.04 13.16
CA LYS A 59 -2.17 -0.84 13.93
C LYS A 59 -1.81 -2.15 13.22
N GLN A 60 -2.79 -2.84 12.65
CA GLN A 60 -2.54 -4.07 11.92
C GLN A 60 -1.69 -3.84 10.66
N SER A 61 -1.96 -2.76 9.91
CA SER A 61 -1.18 -2.37 8.73
C SER A 61 0.30 -2.13 9.10
N ALA A 62 0.55 -1.38 10.17
CA ALA A 62 1.92 -1.13 10.64
C ALA A 62 2.67 -2.42 11.01
N VAL A 63 1.99 -3.38 11.66
CA VAL A 63 2.58 -4.69 11.98
C VAL A 63 2.89 -5.48 10.71
N GLN A 64 1.99 -5.46 9.72
CA GLN A 64 2.19 -6.15 8.46
C GLN A 64 3.34 -5.55 7.65
N GLU A 65 3.49 -4.23 7.63
CA GLU A 65 4.63 -3.55 6.98
C GLU A 65 5.97 -3.98 7.59
N LEU A 66 6.04 -4.07 8.92
CA LEU A 66 7.24 -4.56 9.61
C LEU A 66 7.55 -6.03 9.25
N GLN A 67 6.52 -6.88 9.18
CA GLN A 67 6.70 -8.29 8.79
C GLN A 67 7.17 -8.43 7.35
N ILE A 68 6.60 -7.64 6.43
CA ILE A 68 7.02 -7.63 5.02
C ILE A 68 8.47 -7.20 4.90
N SER A 69 8.87 -6.14 5.62
CA SER A 69 10.25 -5.65 5.64
C SER A 69 11.22 -6.71 6.17
N ASP A 70 10.89 -7.38 7.28
CA ASP A 70 11.71 -8.47 7.83
C ASP A 70 11.86 -9.65 6.86
N ILE A 71 10.77 -10.05 6.18
CA ILE A 71 10.80 -11.11 5.18
C ILE A 71 11.67 -10.70 3.98
N GLN A 72 11.57 -9.44 3.52
CA GLN A 72 12.39 -8.93 2.42
C GLN A 72 13.87 -8.94 2.78
N CYS A 73 14.24 -8.50 3.99
CA CYS A 73 15.61 -8.56 4.48
C CYS A 73 16.15 -10.00 4.53
N LYS A 74 15.34 -10.95 5.03
CA LYS A 74 15.72 -12.37 5.08
C LYS A 74 15.88 -12.97 3.69
N LEU A 75 15.00 -12.60 2.76
CA LEU A 75 15.08 -13.05 1.36
C LEU A 75 16.34 -12.51 0.69
N GLU A 76 16.63 -11.23 0.87
CA GLU A 76 17.85 -10.61 0.33
C GLU A 76 19.12 -11.27 0.89
N ASP A 77 19.19 -11.54 2.20
CA ASP A 77 20.33 -12.26 2.79
C ASP A 77 20.45 -13.68 2.22
N ALA A 78 19.34 -14.40 2.09
CA ALA A 78 19.35 -15.75 1.51
C ALA A 78 19.81 -15.75 0.04
N GLU A 79 19.32 -14.80 -0.77
CA GLU A 79 19.74 -14.65 -2.16
C GLU A 79 21.22 -14.25 -2.27
N ASN A 80 21.68 -13.34 -1.41
CA ASN A 80 23.07 -12.92 -1.39
C ASN A 80 23.97 -14.10 -1.03
N ARG A 81 23.66 -14.86 0.02
CA ARG A 81 24.41 -16.08 0.39
C ARG A 81 24.42 -17.12 -0.74
N GLN A 82 23.30 -17.28 -1.43
CA GLN A 82 23.22 -18.17 -2.59
C GLN A 82 24.12 -17.71 -3.74
N ARG A 83 24.25 -16.39 -3.95
CA ARG A 83 25.09 -15.79 -5.00
C ARG A 83 26.54 -15.60 -4.60
N CYS A 84 26.88 -15.59 -3.31
CA CYS A 84 28.25 -15.34 -2.82
C CYS A 84 29.28 -16.31 -3.41
N ASN A 85 28.89 -17.56 -3.67
CA ASN A 85 29.79 -18.57 -4.24
C ASN A 85 29.78 -18.58 -5.79
N ASN A 86 29.02 -17.68 -6.43
CA ASN A 86 28.93 -17.59 -7.88
C ASN A 86 29.89 -16.51 -8.40
N LEU A 87 30.89 -16.90 -9.16
CA LEU A 87 31.80 -15.97 -9.83
C LEU A 87 31.33 -15.69 -11.26
N ARG A 88 31.36 -14.41 -11.67
CA ARG A 88 31.10 -14.00 -13.05
C ARG A 88 32.40 -13.61 -13.74
N ILE A 89 32.78 -14.40 -14.75
CA ILE A 89 33.99 -14.15 -15.53
C ILE A 89 33.60 -13.49 -16.86
N LEU A 90 34.28 -12.40 -17.20
CA LEU A 90 34.03 -11.62 -18.42
C LEU A 90 35.25 -11.74 -19.36
N GLY A 91 35.03 -11.55 -20.67
CA GLY A 91 36.12 -11.52 -21.65
C GLY A 91 36.58 -12.87 -22.20
N ILE A 92 35.93 -13.98 -21.82
CA ILE A 92 36.18 -15.29 -22.45
C ILE A 92 35.44 -15.32 -23.79
N ALA A 93 36.19 -15.41 -24.90
CA ALA A 93 35.59 -15.54 -26.24
C ALA A 93 34.69 -16.77 -26.33
N GLU A 94 33.64 -16.68 -27.15
CA GLU A 94 32.74 -17.80 -27.39
C GLU A 94 33.49 -18.95 -28.10
N VAL A 95 33.01 -20.18 -27.94
CA VAL A 95 33.55 -21.41 -28.57
C VAL A 95 34.88 -21.94 -28.01
N LEU A 96 35.68 -21.13 -27.30
CA LEU A 96 36.96 -21.58 -26.70
C LEU A 96 36.81 -22.73 -25.68
N GLU A 97 35.63 -22.87 -25.10
CA GLU A 97 35.33 -23.81 -24.02
C GLU A 97 35.07 -25.23 -24.51
N GLY A 98 34.82 -25.42 -25.82
CA GLY A 98 34.42 -26.70 -26.37
C GLY A 98 33.04 -27.15 -25.88
N GLN A 99 32.89 -28.45 -25.60
CA GLN A 99 31.62 -29.06 -25.18
C GLN A 99 31.39 -29.02 -23.66
N ASP A 100 32.43 -28.79 -22.86
CA ASP A 100 32.35 -28.77 -21.38
C ASP A 100 32.97 -27.50 -20.80
N THR A 101 32.10 -26.50 -20.57
CA THR A 101 32.46 -25.24 -19.92
C THR A 101 33.05 -25.44 -18.52
N THR A 102 32.62 -26.46 -17.76
CA THR A 102 33.10 -26.66 -16.39
C THR A 102 34.55 -27.14 -16.39
N ALA A 103 34.85 -28.17 -17.20
CA ALA A 103 36.22 -28.65 -17.37
C ALA A 103 37.16 -27.54 -17.86
N TYR A 104 36.70 -26.72 -18.82
CA TYR A 104 37.46 -25.58 -19.32
C TYR A 104 37.80 -24.57 -18.20
N ILE A 105 36.81 -24.13 -17.41
CA ILE A 105 37.04 -23.15 -16.34
C ILE A 105 37.94 -23.70 -15.22
N VAL A 106 37.80 -24.99 -14.87
CA VAL A 106 38.71 -25.66 -13.92
C VAL A 106 40.16 -25.60 -14.42
N SER A 107 40.39 -25.93 -15.69
CA SER A 107 41.74 -25.86 -16.28
C SER A 107 42.29 -24.43 -16.32
N LEU A 108 41.43 -23.46 -16.65
CA LEU A 108 41.79 -22.04 -16.68
C LEU A 108 42.22 -21.55 -15.30
N PHE A 109 41.48 -21.91 -14.25
CA PHE A 109 41.80 -21.51 -12.88
C PHE A 109 43.05 -22.20 -12.34
N LYS A 110 43.25 -23.49 -12.62
CA LYS A 110 44.51 -24.18 -12.27
C LYS A 110 45.72 -23.45 -12.88
N ARG A 111 45.66 -23.14 -14.17
CA ARG A 111 46.71 -22.36 -14.82
C ARG A 111 46.86 -20.95 -14.23
N ALA A 112 45.75 -20.27 -13.98
CA ALA A 112 45.74 -18.90 -13.48
C ALA A 112 46.25 -18.77 -12.03
N PHE A 113 45.99 -19.74 -11.17
CA PHE A 113 46.28 -19.64 -9.74
C PHE A 113 47.49 -20.46 -9.31
N THR A 114 47.66 -21.66 -9.85
CA THR A 114 48.82 -22.51 -9.52
C THR A 114 50.06 -22.04 -10.26
N ASP A 115 49.98 -21.83 -11.59
CA ASP A 115 51.19 -21.53 -12.38
C ASP A 115 51.64 -20.07 -12.25
N LEU A 116 50.70 -19.14 -12.03
CA LEU A 116 50.99 -17.69 -11.98
C LEU A 116 51.10 -17.13 -10.56
N VAL A 117 50.38 -17.71 -9.59
CA VAL A 117 50.28 -17.17 -8.21
C VAL A 117 50.86 -18.13 -7.17
N GLY A 118 51.24 -19.36 -7.57
CA GLY A 118 51.79 -20.37 -6.66
C GLY A 118 50.75 -20.88 -5.64
N TRP A 119 49.46 -20.73 -5.95
CA TRP A 119 48.37 -21.13 -5.06
C TRP A 119 48.10 -22.63 -5.19
N ASN A 120 48.29 -23.36 -4.09
CA ASN A 120 48.28 -24.84 -4.06
C ASN A 120 47.02 -25.44 -3.40
N TYR A 121 45.95 -24.68 -3.26
CA TYR A 121 44.69 -25.22 -2.76
C TYR A 121 43.91 -25.92 -3.87
N GLU A 122 43.18 -26.97 -3.52
CA GLU A 122 42.28 -27.64 -4.44
C GLU A 122 41.08 -26.74 -4.76
N ILE A 123 40.89 -26.44 -6.05
CA ILE A 123 39.78 -25.62 -6.53
C ILE A 123 38.66 -26.56 -6.95
N GLU A 124 37.57 -26.56 -6.18
CA GLU A 124 36.35 -27.26 -6.52
C GLU A 124 35.35 -26.30 -7.20
N ILE A 125 34.93 -26.64 -8.42
CA ILE A 125 33.88 -25.92 -9.14
C ILE A 125 32.71 -26.89 -9.33
N GLN A 126 31.57 -26.59 -8.71
CA GLN A 126 30.37 -27.43 -8.84
C GLN A 126 29.75 -27.36 -10.24
N ARG A 127 29.73 -26.17 -10.85
CA ARG A 127 29.15 -25.95 -12.18
C ARG A 127 29.68 -24.67 -12.79
N ALA A 128 29.99 -24.70 -14.09
CA ALA A 128 30.16 -23.49 -14.89
C ALA A 128 29.23 -23.53 -16.10
N HIS A 129 28.73 -22.36 -16.50
CA HIS A 129 27.89 -22.21 -17.67
C HIS A 129 27.95 -20.77 -18.18
N ARG A 130 27.64 -20.60 -19.48
CA ARG A 130 27.46 -19.26 -20.06
C ARG A 130 26.17 -18.64 -19.55
N PHE A 131 26.25 -17.38 -19.13
CA PHE A 131 25.07 -16.60 -18.79
C PHE A 131 24.36 -16.18 -20.09
N PRO A 132 23.06 -16.48 -20.27
CA PRO A 132 22.34 -16.11 -21.48
C PRO A 132 22.26 -14.59 -21.60
N LEU A 133 22.84 -14.04 -22.67
CA LEU A 133 22.66 -12.64 -23.01
C LEU A 133 21.25 -12.45 -23.57
N PHE A 134 20.32 -12.01 -22.72
CA PHE A 134 19.05 -11.48 -23.22
C PHE A 134 19.37 -10.23 -24.05
N LYS A 135 19.26 -10.33 -25.38
CA LYS A 135 19.33 -9.15 -26.25
C LYS A 135 18.20 -8.21 -25.85
N LYS A 136 18.51 -7.16 -25.06
CA LYS A 136 17.62 -6.02 -24.92
C LYS A 136 17.37 -5.49 -26.33
N LYS A 137 16.13 -5.60 -26.82
CA LYS A 137 15.68 -4.76 -27.94
C LYS A 137 15.91 -3.32 -27.50
N LEU A 138 16.96 -2.69 -28.04
CA LEU A 138 17.11 -1.25 -27.99
C LEU A 138 15.83 -0.68 -28.61
N ARG A 139 14.97 -0.07 -27.79
CA ARG A 139 13.87 0.75 -28.31
C ARG A 139 14.53 1.94 -28.99
N VAL A 140 14.68 1.87 -30.31
CA VAL A 140 15.00 3.05 -31.11
C VAL A 140 13.76 3.95 -31.00
N GLY A 141 13.86 4.98 -30.16
CA GLY A 141 12.86 6.04 -30.11
C GLY A 141 12.91 6.79 -31.43
N VAL A 142 11.95 6.53 -32.30
CA VAL A 142 11.67 7.39 -33.46
C VAL A 142 10.98 8.63 -32.90
N ASN A 143 11.77 9.66 -32.59
CA ASN A 143 11.25 10.99 -32.32
C ASN A 143 11.04 11.72 -33.65
N GLY A 144 9.76 12.00 -33.92
CA GLY A 144 9.18 13.18 -34.55
C GLY A 144 9.96 13.93 -35.66
N GLY A 145 9.31 14.00 -36.81
CA GLY A 145 9.54 15.03 -37.82
C GLY A 145 8.30 15.18 -38.69
N GLN A 146 7.24 15.78 -38.15
CA GLN A 146 6.18 16.36 -38.97
C GLN A 146 6.76 17.59 -39.70
N SER A 147 6.48 17.68 -40.99
CA SER A 147 6.44 18.93 -41.77
C SER A 147 5.31 18.80 -42.76
#